data_AF-A0A0V0I573-F1
#
_entry.id   AF-A0A0V0I573-F1
#
_cell.length_a   1.000
_cell.length_b   1.000
_cell.length_c   1.000
_cell.angle_alpha   90.00
_cell.angle_beta   90.00
_cell.angle_gamma   90.00
#
_symmetry.space_group_name_H-M   'P 1'
#
loop_
_entity.id
_entity.type
_entity.pdbx_description
1 polymer ?
#
loop_
_entity_poly.entity_id
_entity_poly.type
_entity_poly.pdbx_seq_one_letter_code
_entity_poly.pdbx_strand_id
1 'polypeptide(L)'
;MQLGSVQTTTAYIPDSIYAAKTLTVLYLSGCNFGIDNSTNNNKLQGLIGTCSLIKDLKLSHCLGFRNLRVSGLVNLEKLEVARCKKLKKIEIWAPSLEQFVYVGVPCEEYPTTLEPELLPCTIDSLDGHKTLEYLHLEA
;
A
#
# COMPACT_ATOMS: atom_id res chain seq x y z
N MET A 1 -10.30 -34.21 10.18
CA MET A 1 -9.56 -33.54 9.10
C MET A 1 -9.22 -32.15 9.59
N GLN A 2 -7.95 -31.92 9.92
CA GLN A 2 -7.46 -30.66 10.45
C GLN A 2 -7.08 -29.79 9.25
N LEU A 3 -7.87 -28.76 8.97
CA LEU A 3 -7.52 -27.73 7.99
C LEU A 3 -6.30 -27.00 8.56
N GLY A 4 -5.14 -27.28 7.98
CA GLY A 4 -3.88 -26.63 8.35
C GLY A 4 -4.01 -25.13 8.14
N SER A 5 -3.77 -24.37 9.21
CA SER A 5 -3.53 -22.94 9.12
C SER A 5 -2.33 -22.73 8.21
N VAL A 6 -2.56 -22.16 7.02
CA VAL A 6 -1.47 -21.68 6.16
C VAL A 6 -0.74 -20.59 6.94
N GLN A 7 0.43 -20.92 7.49
CA GLN A 7 1.35 -19.95 8.05
C GLN A 7 1.84 -19.08 6.89
N THR A 8 1.29 -17.87 6.76
CA THR A 8 1.80 -16.88 5.81
C THR A 8 3.17 -16.42 6.31
N THR A 9 4.23 -16.89 5.67
CA THR A 9 5.59 -16.38 5.89
C THR A 9 5.61 -14.90 5.49
N THR A 10 5.57 -13.99 6.47
CA THR A 10 5.68 -12.56 6.21
C THR A 10 7.11 -12.24 5.81
N ALA A 11 7.33 -11.78 4.58
CA ALA A 11 8.66 -11.36 4.13
C ALA A 11 9.01 -10.01 4.78
N TYR A 12 10.19 -9.94 5.42
CA TYR A 12 10.77 -8.69 5.88
C TYR A 12 11.52 -8.01 4.73
N ILE A 13 11.41 -6.70 4.65
CA ILE A 13 12.12 -5.89 3.65
C ILE A 13 13.55 -5.64 4.15
N PRO A 14 14.59 -5.93 3.36
CA PRO A 14 15.97 -5.71 3.79
C PRO A 14 16.31 -4.22 3.87
N ASP A 15 17.04 -3.80 4.92
CA ASP A 15 17.37 -2.39 5.16
C ASP A 15 18.15 -1.74 4.01
N SER A 16 18.84 -2.54 3.19
CA SER A 16 19.56 -2.06 2.01
C SER A 16 18.68 -1.36 0.98
N ILE A 17 17.36 -1.64 0.96
CA ILE A 17 16.45 -1.00 0.01
C ILE A 17 16.28 0.50 0.28
N TYR A 18 16.43 0.94 1.54
CA TYR A 18 16.34 2.36 1.91
C TYR A 18 17.54 3.18 1.39
N ALA A 19 18.62 2.49 0.98
CA ALA A 19 19.77 3.12 0.35
C ALA A 19 19.69 3.11 -1.19
N ALA A 20 18.65 2.50 -1.78
CA ALA A 20 18.53 2.40 -3.23
C ALA A 20 18.23 3.78 -3.84
N LYS A 21 19.15 4.28 -4.68
CA LYS A 21 19.01 5.60 -5.33
C LYS A 21 18.55 5.53 -6.78
N THR A 22 18.46 4.33 -7.34
CA THR A 22 18.16 4.09 -8.76
C THR A 22 16.86 3.31 -8.95
N LEU A 23 16.14 3.02 -7.86
CA LEU A 23 14.95 2.20 -7.91
C LEU A 23 13.80 2.96 -8.61
N THR A 24 13.36 2.44 -9.76
CA THR A 24 12.24 2.99 -10.54
C THR A 24 10.97 2.14 -10.41
N VAL A 25 11.11 0.88 -10.02
CA VAL A 25 10.02 -0.07 -9.91
C VAL A 25 10.13 -0.76 -8.55
N LEU A 26 9.04 -0.74 -7.78
CA LEU A 26 8.97 -1.37 -6.46
C LEU A 26 7.69 -2.18 -6.34
N TYR A 27 7.85 -3.51 -6.30
CA TYR A 27 6.76 -4.45 -6.11
C TYR A 27 6.92 -5.18 -4.79
N LEU A 28 5.96 -5.01 -3.89
CA LEU A 28 5.95 -5.63 -2.58
C LEU A 28 4.68 -6.45 -2.42
N SER A 29 4.87 -7.76 -2.19
CA SER A 29 3.77 -8.70 -1.97
C SER A 29 3.94 -9.44 -0.66
N GLY A 30 2.91 -9.47 0.18
CA GLY A 30 2.94 -10.20 1.46
C GLY A 30 3.92 -9.63 2.50
N CYS A 31 4.36 -8.39 2.34
CA CYS A 31 5.29 -7.74 3.26
C CYS A 31 4.57 -7.26 4.52
N ASN A 32 5.23 -7.39 5.67
CA ASN A 32 4.74 -6.87 6.94
C ASN A 32 5.62 -5.69 7.39
N PHE A 33 5.03 -4.50 7.44
CA PHE A 33 5.72 -3.27 7.83
C PHE A 33 5.73 -3.01 9.34
N GLY A 34 5.05 -3.87 10.13
CA GLY A 34 4.87 -3.71 11.57
C GLY A 34 3.84 -2.63 11.88
N ILE A 35 2.78 -2.98 12.61
CA ILE A 35 1.80 -1.99 13.08
C ILE A 35 2.45 -1.23 14.24
N ASP A 36 3.00 -0.04 13.99
CA ASP A 36 3.16 0.95 15.04
C ASP A 36 1.86 1.77 15.11
N ASN A 37 1.01 1.49 16.09
CA ASN A 37 -0.21 2.25 16.35
C ASN A 37 0.07 3.68 16.87
N SER A 38 1.34 4.04 17.09
CA SER A 38 1.77 5.26 17.78
C SER A 38 2.35 6.34 16.84
N THR A 39 2.87 5.98 15.66
CA THR A 39 3.57 6.95 14.80
C THR A 39 3.16 6.87 13.34
N ASN A 40 2.98 8.03 12.70
CA ASN A 40 2.80 8.16 11.25
C ASN A 40 4.02 7.67 10.43
N ASN A 41 5.06 7.13 11.09
CA ASN A 41 6.31 6.66 10.51
C ASN A 41 6.32 5.13 10.43
N ASN A 42 5.49 4.57 9.55
CA ASN A 42 5.63 3.15 9.21
C ASN A 42 6.84 2.95 8.26
N LYS A 43 7.44 1.76 8.30
CA LYS A 43 8.59 1.39 7.45
C LYS A 43 8.34 1.59 5.94
N LEU A 44 7.09 1.58 5.52
CA LEU A 44 6.66 1.85 4.14
C LEU A 44 6.81 3.35 3.78
N GLN A 45 6.44 4.27 4.67
CA GLN A 45 6.65 5.70 4.46
C GLN A 45 8.14 6.06 4.35
N GLY A 46 9.00 5.43 5.16
CA GLY A 46 10.45 5.59 5.03
C GLY A 46 10.99 5.12 3.67
N LEU A 47 10.39 4.07 3.10
CA LEU A 47 10.79 3.55 1.80
C LEU A 47 10.36 4.48 0.66
N ILE A 48 9.10 4.92 0.70
CA ILE A 48 8.56 5.91 -0.23
C ILE A 48 9.37 7.22 -0.18
N GLY A 49 9.77 7.65 1.02
CA GLY A 49 10.53 8.89 1.21
C GLY A 49 11.99 8.84 0.72
N THR A 50 12.60 7.65 0.62
CA THR A 50 14.01 7.50 0.21
C THR A 50 14.18 7.30 -1.30
N CYS A 51 13.16 6.79 -1.99
CA CYS A 51 13.23 6.38 -3.39
C CYS A 51 12.40 7.30 -4.31
N SER A 52 12.84 8.55 -4.52
CA SER A 52 12.09 9.56 -5.31
C SER A 52 12.01 9.28 -6.83
N LEU A 53 12.76 8.30 -7.33
CA LEU A 53 12.76 7.89 -8.75
C LEU A 53 11.73 6.82 -9.08
N ILE A 54 10.96 6.34 -8.11
CA ILE A 54 9.92 5.33 -8.34
C ILE A 54 8.89 5.88 -9.34
N LYS A 55 8.67 5.11 -10.40
CA LYS A 55 7.66 5.30 -11.45
C LYS A 55 6.51 4.31 -11.32
N ASP A 56 6.78 3.10 -10.83
CA ASP A 56 5.77 2.05 -10.65
C ASP A 56 5.87 1.47 -9.24
N LEU A 57 4.81 1.68 -8.44
CA LEU A 57 4.68 1.20 -7.07
C LEU A 57 3.50 0.24 -6.95
N LYS A 58 3.77 -1.00 -6.54
CA LYS A 58 2.73 -1.99 -6.28
C LYS A 58 2.84 -2.57 -4.88
N LEU A 59 1.73 -2.50 -4.15
CA LEU A 59 1.56 -3.07 -2.81
C LEU A 59 0.43 -4.09 -2.85
N SER A 60 0.74 -5.36 -2.63
CA SER A 60 -0.24 -6.44 -2.71
C SER A 60 -0.19 -7.31 -1.45
N HIS A 61 -1.34 -7.58 -0.81
CA HIS A 61 -1.40 -8.42 0.39
C HIS A 61 -0.48 -7.97 1.54
N CYS A 62 -0.10 -6.69 1.59
CA CYS A 62 0.79 -6.16 2.62
C CYS A 62 0.02 -5.86 3.92
N LEU A 63 0.72 -5.93 5.04
CA LEU A 63 0.20 -5.71 6.39
C LEU A 63 1.08 -4.70 7.14
N GLY A 64 0.62 -4.19 8.28
CA GLY A 64 1.44 -3.32 9.12
C GLY A 64 1.25 -1.83 8.90
N PHE A 65 0.21 -1.39 8.19
CA PHE A 65 -0.10 0.03 8.04
C PHE A 65 -1.61 0.25 7.91
N ARG A 66 -2.11 1.32 8.54
CA ARG A 66 -3.52 1.75 8.46
C ARG A 66 -3.73 2.90 7.48
N ASN A 67 -2.69 3.70 7.24
CA ASN A 67 -2.72 4.86 6.36
C ASN A 67 -1.57 4.75 5.36
N LEU A 68 -1.87 4.93 4.08
CA LEU A 68 -0.89 5.05 3.02
C LEU A 68 -0.88 6.49 2.51
N ARG A 69 0.24 7.18 2.73
CA ARG A 69 0.53 8.48 2.13
C ARG A 69 1.55 8.28 1.01
N VAL A 70 1.20 8.67 -0.20
CA VAL A 70 2.10 8.68 -1.35
C VAL A 70 2.43 10.13 -1.65
N SER A 71 3.58 10.62 -1.21
CA SER A 71 4.03 11.99 -1.45
C SER A 71 5.52 12.04 -1.72
N GLY A 72 5.99 13.01 -2.50
CA GLY A 72 7.40 13.15 -2.87
C GLY A 72 7.84 12.25 -4.04
N LEU A 73 6.96 11.35 -4.51
CA LEU A 73 7.17 10.56 -5.72
C LEU A 73 6.65 11.33 -6.95
N VAL A 74 7.36 12.39 -7.32
CA VAL A 74 6.95 13.28 -8.43
C VAL A 74 6.96 12.59 -9.79
N ASN A 75 7.70 11.49 -9.95
CA ASN A 75 7.78 10.71 -11.18
C ASN A 75 6.89 9.46 -11.15
N LEU A 76 6.04 9.29 -10.13
CA LEU A 76 5.20 8.11 -10.03
C LEU A 76 4.13 8.13 -11.13
N GLU A 77 4.22 7.18 -12.05
CA GLU A 77 3.31 6.99 -13.19
C GLU A 77 2.21 5.98 -12.82
N LYS A 78 2.52 4.96 -12.01
CA LYS A 78 1.60 3.86 -11.67
C LYS A 78 1.60 3.55 -10.19
N LEU A 79 0.40 3.46 -9.62
CA LEU A 79 0.16 3.03 -8.25
C LEU A 79 -0.89 1.93 -8.21
N GLU A 80 -0.53 0.78 -7.65
CA GLU A 80 -1.44 -0.33 -7.38
C GLU A 80 -1.41 -0.68 -5.89
N VAL A 81 -2.60 -0.71 -5.27
CA VAL A 81 -2.79 -1.11 -3.87
C VAL A 81 -3.88 -2.16 -3.83
N ALA A 82 -3.50 -3.41 -3.59
CA ALA A 82 -4.39 -4.56 -3.65
C ALA A 82 -4.38 -5.34 -2.33
N ARG A 83 -5.57 -5.67 -1.81
CA ARG A 83 -5.80 -6.64 -0.74
C ARG A 83 -4.95 -6.43 0.52
N CYS A 84 -4.64 -5.17 0.84
CA CYS A 84 -3.87 -4.80 2.04
C CYS A 84 -4.81 -4.74 3.26
N LYS A 85 -4.70 -5.71 4.17
CA LYS A 85 -5.63 -5.80 5.32
C LYS A 85 -5.38 -4.67 6.31
N LYS A 86 -6.47 -4.16 6.91
CA LYS A 86 -6.47 -3.04 7.88
C LYS A 86 -6.05 -1.67 7.32
N LEU A 87 -5.83 -1.55 6.01
CA LEU A 87 -5.69 -0.26 5.34
C LEU A 87 -7.03 0.47 5.40
N LYS A 88 -7.04 1.66 6.01
CA LYS A 88 -8.23 2.48 6.23
C LYS A 88 -8.28 3.70 5.33
N LYS A 89 -7.12 4.22 4.93
CA LYS A 89 -7.02 5.49 4.23
C LYS A 89 -5.83 5.54 3.27
N ILE A 90 -6.06 6.12 2.10
CA ILE A 90 -5.04 6.43 1.10
C ILE A 90 -5.08 7.93 0.78
N GLU A 91 -3.91 8.57 0.78
CA GLU A 91 -3.71 9.94 0.31
C GLU A 91 -2.59 9.96 -0.74
N ILE A 92 -2.88 10.50 -1.92
CA ILE A 92 -1.96 10.48 -3.06
C ILE A 92 -1.66 11.91 -3.52
N TRP A 93 -0.38 12.29 -3.42
CA TRP A 93 0.24 13.50 -3.93
C TRP A 93 1.33 13.13 -4.94
N ALA A 94 0.90 12.72 -6.13
CA ALA A 94 1.74 12.26 -7.23
C ALA A 94 1.25 12.92 -8.55
N PRO A 95 1.83 14.07 -8.95
CA PRO A 95 1.31 14.87 -10.06
C PRO A 95 1.46 14.19 -11.44
N SER A 96 2.38 13.23 -11.57
CA SER A 96 2.60 12.47 -12.81
C SER A 96 1.83 11.15 -12.85
N LEU A 97 0.89 10.91 -11.94
CA LEU A 97 0.19 9.63 -11.85
C LEU A 97 -0.76 9.42 -13.03
N GLU A 98 -0.44 8.45 -13.87
CA GLU A 98 -1.22 8.04 -15.04
C GLU A 98 -2.19 6.90 -14.70
N GLN A 99 -1.82 6.01 -13.76
CA GLN A 99 -2.62 4.83 -13.43
C GLN A 99 -2.76 4.66 -11.93
N PHE A 100 -4.01 4.55 -11.47
CA PHE A 100 -4.33 4.20 -10.09
C PHE A 100 -5.28 3.01 -10.03
N VAL A 101 -4.85 1.99 -9.28
CA VAL A 101 -5.60 0.77 -9.04
C VAL A 101 -5.71 0.54 -7.54
N TYR A 102 -6.94 0.45 -7.06
CA TYR A 102 -7.25 0.02 -5.70
C TYR A 102 -8.17 -1.20 -5.75
N VAL A 103 -7.76 -2.27 -5.06
CA VAL A 103 -8.56 -3.47 -4.87
C VAL A 103 -8.62 -3.77 -3.37
N GLY A 104 -9.82 -3.73 -2.80
CA GLY A 104 -10.10 -4.02 -1.41
C GLY A 104 -9.86 -5.47 -1.02
N VAL A 105 -10.11 -5.77 0.24
CA VAL A 105 -10.09 -7.15 0.74
C VAL A 105 -11.52 -7.68 0.67
N PRO A 106 -11.78 -8.81 -0.02
CA PRO A 106 -13.13 -9.37 -0.13
C PRO A 106 -13.77 -9.57 1.25
N CYS A 107 -15.08 -9.31 1.36
CA CYS A 107 -15.80 -9.42 2.62
C CYS A 107 -15.67 -10.80 3.30
N GLU A 108 -15.49 -11.84 2.50
CA GLU A 108 -15.33 -13.24 2.93
C GLU A 108 -14.02 -13.49 3.70
N GLU A 109 -13.03 -12.61 3.57
CA GLU A 109 -11.74 -12.71 4.27
C GLU A 109 -11.72 -12.01 5.64
N TYR A 110 -12.81 -11.34 6.05
CA TYR A 110 -12.89 -10.74 7.38
C TYR A 110 -13.28 -11.78 8.44
N PRO A 111 -12.53 -11.91 9.55
CA PRO A 111 -12.95 -12.75 10.65
C PRO A 111 -14.26 -12.22 11.25
N THR A 112 -15.23 -13.10 11.46
CA THR A 112 -16.60 -12.84 11.94
C THR A 112 -16.70 -12.26 13.37
N THR A 113 -15.57 -11.98 14.01
CA THR A 113 -15.52 -11.31 15.31
C THR A 113 -15.68 -9.81 15.09
N LEU A 114 -16.87 -9.30 15.39
CA LEU A 114 -17.30 -7.90 15.37
C LEU A 114 -16.21 -6.91 15.83
N GLU A 115 -15.39 -6.42 14.90
CA GLU A 115 -14.70 -5.14 15.07
C GLU A 115 -15.42 -4.10 14.20
N PRO A 116 -15.99 -3.03 14.79
CA PRO A 116 -16.57 -1.90 14.04
C PRO A 116 -15.54 -1.10 13.22
N GLU A 117 -14.27 -1.53 13.20
CA GLU A 117 -13.18 -0.88 12.48
C GLU A 117 -13.03 -1.31 11.00
N LEU A 118 -13.90 -2.20 10.51
CA LEU A 118 -13.90 -2.73 9.15
C LEU A 118 -14.67 -1.84 8.15
N LEU A 119 -14.46 -0.52 8.24
CA LEU A 119 -14.95 0.36 7.18
C LEU A 119 -14.13 0.13 5.89
N PRO A 120 -14.76 0.20 4.71
CA PRO A 120 -14.00 0.17 3.46
C PRO A 120 -12.96 1.29 3.48
N CYS A 121 -11.79 1.03 2.91
CA CYS A 121 -10.74 2.03 2.81
C CYS A 121 -11.26 3.28 2.10
N THR A 122 -10.93 4.46 2.61
CA THR A 122 -11.22 5.72 1.95
C THR A 122 -10.02 6.18 1.12
N ILE A 123 -10.29 6.85 0.00
CA ILE A 123 -9.29 7.55 -0.80
C ILE A 123 -9.59 9.03 -0.63
N ASP A 124 -8.84 9.69 0.26
CA ASP A 124 -9.15 11.05 0.71
C ASP A 124 -8.60 12.13 -0.23
N SER A 125 -7.52 11.82 -0.96
CA SER A 125 -6.88 12.75 -1.89
C SER A 125 -6.21 12.01 -3.05
N LEU A 126 -6.40 12.52 -4.28
CA LEU A 126 -5.81 12.01 -5.51
C LEU A 126 -5.33 13.18 -6.39
N ASP A 127 -4.10 13.63 -6.17
CA ASP A 127 -3.48 14.77 -6.87
C ASP A 127 -2.86 14.41 -8.23
N GLY A 128 -3.35 13.36 -8.88
CA GLY A 128 -3.03 12.97 -10.27
C GLY A 128 -4.10 13.41 -11.28
N HIS A 129 -5.08 14.22 -10.87
CA HIS A 129 -6.29 14.50 -11.64
C HIS A 129 -6.10 15.09 -13.05
N LYS A 130 -4.88 15.56 -13.40
CA LYS A 130 -4.57 16.10 -14.74
C LYS A 130 -3.95 15.08 -15.69
N THR A 131 -3.35 14.02 -15.16
CA THR A 131 -2.56 13.03 -15.92
C THR A 131 -3.15 11.63 -15.84
N LEU A 132 -4.10 11.39 -14.93
CA LEU A 132 -4.72 10.09 -14.73
C LEU A 132 -5.48 9.62 -15.99
N GLU A 133 -5.03 8.51 -16.55
CA GLU A 133 -5.60 7.85 -17.72
C GLU A 133 -6.40 6.60 -17.35
N TYR A 134 -5.99 5.92 -16.28
CA TYR A 134 -6.62 4.69 -15.80
C TYR A 134 -6.94 4.74 -14.31
N LEU A 135 -8.21 4.50 -13.99
CA LEU A 135 -8.71 4.39 -12.62
C LEU A 135 -9.52 3.11 -12.46
N HIS A 136 -9.09 2.25 -11.54
CA HIS A 136 -9.83 1.06 -11.14
C HIS A 136 -9.99 1.04 -9.62
N LEU A 137 -11.25 0.96 -9.16
CA LEU A 137 -11.61 0.89 -7.75
C LEU A 137 -12.54 -0.31 -7.53
N GLU A 138 -12.09 -1.27 -6.76
CA GLU A 138 -12.86 -2.42 -6.27
C GLU A 138 -12.76 -2.42 -4.74
N ALA A 139 -13.89 -2.54 -4.03
CA ALA A 139 -13.96 -2.46 -2.58
C ALA A 139 -14.26 -3.81 -1.94
#